data_AF-A0A352J5N0-F1
#
_entry.id   AF-A0A352J5N0-F1
#
_cell.length_a   1.000
_cell.length_b   1.000
_cell.length_c   1.000
_cell.angle_alpha   90.00
_cell.angle_beta   90.00
_cell.angle_gamma   90.00
#
_symmetry.space_group_name_H-M   'P 1'
#
loop_
_entity.id
_entity.type
_entity.pdbx_description
1 polymer ?
#
loop_
_entity_poly.entity_id
_entity_poly.type
_entity_poly.pdbx_seq_one_letter_code
_entity_poly.pdbx_strand_id
1 'polypeptide(L)'
;MKMIHIIQQALALLLLLGCKAIETPPEIPSAGNDTYKNPVINYSLPDPTVIKANDGFFYLYATEDIRNTPIYCSQDLVNWKFVGTAFTDATRPTFEPKGGLWAPDINYINGKYVLYYSMSVWGEEWTCGIGVATSDKPEGPFTDHGKLFRSNEIDVQNSIDPFYIEENAKKYLFWGSFRGIYAIELSDDGLSVRPGAEKQRIAGTAYEGTYIHKRNGFYYLFASVGSCCEGLNST
;
A
#
# COMPACT_ATOMS: atom_id res chain seq x y z
N MET A 1 59.31 8.20 -61.73
CA MET A 1 60.21 7.04 -61.88
C MET A 1 60.19 6.25 -60.57
N LYS A 2 59.72 4.98 -60.60
CA LYS A 2 59.71 3.96 -59.50
C LYS A 2 58.87 4.33 -58.26
N MET A 3 57.71 3.74 -57.94
CA MET A 3 57.30 2.34 -57.71
C MET A 3 57.90 1.70 -56.44
N ILE A 4 56.99 1.20 -55.59
CA ILE A 4 56.98 0.01 -54.69
C ILE A 4 57.15 0.16 -53.14
N HIS A 5 56.24 -0.57 -52.44
CA HIS A 5 56.20 -1.15 -51.06
C HIS A 5 55.50 -0.29 -49.98
N ILE A 6 54.21 -0.51 -49.65
CA ILE A 6 53.61 -1.57 -48.80
C ILE A 6 54.38 -1.79 -47.50
N ILE A 7 53.77 -1.38 -46.36
CA ILE A 7 53.61 -2.16 -45.11
C ILE A 7 52.32 -1.65 -44.45
N GLN A 8 51.32 -2.54 -44.34
CA GLN A 8 50.16 -2.37 -43.47
C GLN A 8 50.61 -2.59 -42.02
N GLN A 9 50.33 -1.64 -41.12
CA GLN A 9 50.26 -1.91 -39.70
C GLN A 9 48.79 -1.80 -39.27
N ALA A 10 48.20 -2.95 -38.97
CA ALA A 10 46.88 -3.03 -38.36
C ALA A 10 47.01 -2.64 -36.88
N LEU A 11 46.41 -1.51 -36.50
CA LEU A 11 46.26 -1.11 -35.11
C LEU A 11 45.01 -1.80 -34.55
N ALA A 12 45.21 -2.87 -33.78
CA ALA A 12 44.14 -3.53 -33.04
C ALA A 12 43.79 -2.68 -31.81
N LEU A 13 42.67 -1.96 -31.87
CA LEU A 13 42.11 -1.23 -30.73
C LEU A 13 41.34 -2.23 -29.85
N LEU A 14 41.92 -2.57 -28.70
CA LEU A 14 41.31 -3.46 -27.71
C LEU A 14 40.23 -2.69 -26.94
N LEU A 15 38.96 -2.84 -27.33
CA LEU A 15 37.81 -2.38 -26.55
C LEU A 15 37.61 -3.31 -25.35
N LEU A 16 38.10 -2.89 -24.17
CA LEU A 16 37.74 -3.51 -22.89
C LEU A 16 36.29 -3.14 -22.54
N LEU A 17 35.34 -3.91 -23.05
CA LEU A 17 33.98 -3.97 -22.53
C LEU A 17 34.03 -4.61 -21.14
N GLY A 18 34.10 -3.78 -20.11
CA GLY A 18 33.89 -4.21 -18.73
C GLY A 18 32.45 -4.68 -18.56
N CYS A 19 32.22 -6.00 -18.68
CA CYS A 19 31.01 -6.62 -18.15
C CYS A 19 30.99 -6.36 -16.63
N LYS A 20 30.15 -5.43 -16.17
CA LYS A 20 29.67 -5.48 -14.80
C LYS A 20 28.92 -6.80 -14.66
N ALA A 21 29.47 -7.70 -13.87
CA ALA A 21 28.73 -8.86 -13.40
C ALA A 21 27.47 -8.33 -12.70
N ILE A 22 26.31 -8.67 -13.25
CA ILE A 22 25.05 -8.57 -12.52
C ILE A 22 25.19 -9.63 -11.44
N GLU A 23 25.41 -9.21 -10.19
CA GLU A 23 25.31 -10.12 -9.06
C GLU A 23 23.88 -10.65 -9.05
N THR A 24 23.73 -11.91 -9.45
CA THR A 24 22.50 -12.66 -9.23
C THR A 24 22.22 -12.64 -7.73
N PRO A 25 21.01 -12.24 -7.29
CA PRO A 25 20.62 -12.36 -5.90
C PRO A 25 20.92 -13.79 -5.41
N PRO A 26 21.35 -13.97 -4.15
CA PRO A 26 21.65 -15.30 -3.63
C PRO A 26 20.43 -16.20 -3.82
N GLU A 27 20.63 -17.33 -4.49
CA GLU A 27 19.62 -18.36 -4.68
C GLU A 27 19.34 -18.96 -3.30
N ILE A 28 18.17 -18.61 -2.73
CA ILE A 28 17.73 -19.15 -1.45
C ILE A 28 17.23 -20.57 -1.71
N PRO A 29 17.66 -21.58 -0.93
CA PRO A 29 17.21 -22.96 -1.12
C PRO A 29 15.68 -23.01 -1.10
N SER A 30 15.08 -23.52 -2.18
CA SER A 30 13.67 -23.90 -2.18
C SER A 30 13.45 -24.88 -1.04
N ALA A 31 12.70 -24.43 -0.03
CA ALA A 31 12.40 -25.23 1.14
C ALA A 31 11.38 -26.31 0.76
N GLY A 32 11.85 -27.40 0.15
CA GLY A 32 11.49 -28.80 0.41
C GLY A 32 10.03 -29.26 0.58
N ASN A 33 9.01 -28.44 0.31
CA ASN A 33 7.60 -28.82 0.21
C ASN A 33 6.84 -27.69 -0.52
N ASP A 34 6.26 -27.97 -1.70
CA ASP A 34 5.40 -27.05 -2.47
C ASP A 34 4.05 -26.73 -1.79
N THR A 35 3.98 -26.88 -0.46
CA THR A 35 2.76 -26.75 0.34
C THR A 35 3.02 -25.86 1.54
N TYR A 36 2.05 -25.01 1.89
CA TYR A 36 2.06 -24.17 3.09
C TYR A 36 0.84 -24.46 3.96
N LYS A 37 0.82 -23.95 5.20
CA LYS A 37 -0.33 -24.03 6.11
C LYS A 37 -0.79 -22.63 6.49
N ASN A 38 -2.11 -22.46 6.55
CA ASN A 38 -2.72 -21.27 7.12
C ASN A 38 -2.93 -21.41 8.64
N PRO A 39 -2.91 -20.29 9.39
CA PRO A 39 -2.55 -18.95 8.92
C PRO A 39 -1.04 -18.84 8.63
N VAL A 40 -0.66 -18.10 7.57
CA VAL A 40 0.76 -17.89 7.19
C VAL A 40 1.51 -17.00 8.18
N ILE A 41 0.79 -16.19 8.95
CA ILE A 41 1.32 -15.45 10.10
C ILE A 41 0.46 -15.83 11.30
N ASN A 42 1.06 -16.42 12.33
CA ASN A 42 0.35 -16.82 13.55
C ASN A 42 0.32 -15.69 14.60
N TYR A 43 -0.12 -14.51 14.17
CA TYR A 43 -0.29 -13.31 15.00
C TYR A 43 -1.48 -12.50 14.46
N SER A 44 -2.15 -11.71 15.32
CA SER A 44 -3.28 -10.87 14.89
C SER A 44 -2.80 -9.72 14.01
N LEU A 45 -3.18 -9.74 12.74
CA LEU A 45 -2.91 -8.69 11.75
C LEU A 45 -4.21 -8.40 10.99
N PRO A 46 -5.19 -7.74 11.64
CA PRO A 46 -6.45 -7.40 10.99
C PRO A 46 -6.24 -6.43 9.83
N ASP A 47 -7.13 -6.48 8.86
CA ASP A 47 -7.15 -5.59 7.68
C ASP A 47 -5.82 -5.57 6.90
N PRO A 48 -5.28 -6.73 6.49
CA PRO A 48 -4.00 -6.77 5.80
C PRO A 48 -4.11 -6.18 4.39
N THR A 49 -3.26 -5.20 4.09
CA THR A 49 -2.97 -4.74 2.71
C THR A 49 -1.56 -5.19 2.31
N VAL A 50 -1.39 -5.59 1.04
CA VAL A 50 -0.12 -6.14 0.55
C VAL A 50 0.29 -5.48 -0.77
N ILE A 51 1.55 -5.06 -0.86
CA ILE A 51 2.17 -4.57 -2.10
C ILE A 51 3.40 -5.40 -2.45
N LYS A 52 3.60 -5.67 -3.74
CA LYS A 52 4.91 -6.08 -4.26
C LYS A 52 5.74 -4.83 -4.53
N ALA A 53 6.77 -4.62 -3.72
CA ALA A 53 7.65 -3.47 -3.78
C ALA A 53 8.64 -3.56 -4.95
N ASN A 54 9.29 -2.43 -5.26
CA ASN A 54 10.24 -2.32 -6.37
C ASN A 54 11.53 -3.12 -6.17
N ASP A 55 11.83 -3.52 -4.93
CA ASP A 55 12.93 -4.44 -4.60
C ASP A 55 12.59 -5.91 -4.88
N GLY A 56 11.35 -6.20 -5.30
CA GLY A 56 10.86 -7.53 -5.64
C GLY A 56 10.22 -8.30 -4.48
N PHE A 57 10.26 -7.77 -3.25
CA PHE A 57 9.64 -8.38 -2.07
C PHE A 57 8.18 -7.95 -1.93
N PHE A 58 7.42 -8.72 -1.16
CA PHE A 58 6.07 -8.39 -0.72
C PHE A 58 6.10 -7.76 0.67
N TYR A 59 5.31 -6.71 0.86
CA TYR A 59 5.16 -6.01 2.13
C TYR A 59 3.70 -5.99 2.55
N LEU A 60 3.43 -6.40 3.78
CA LEU A 60 2.11 -6.42 4.40
C LEU A 60 2.03 -5.35 5.49
N TYR A 61 0.93 -4.61 5.52
CA TYR A 61 0.58 -3.61 6.52
C TYR A 61 -0.79 -3.96 7.09
N ALA A 62 -1.00 -3.71 8.38
CA ALA A 62 -2.23 -4.12 9.07
C ALA A 62 -2.70 -3.07 10.08
N THR A 63 -3.92 -3.24 10.59
CA THR A 63 -4.43 -2.51 11.76
C THR A 63 -3.52 -2.71 12.96
N GLU A 64 -3.45 -1.71 13.84
CA GLU A 64 -2.40 -1.60 14.85
C GLU A 64 -2.54 -2.46 16.12
N ASP A 65 -3.04 -3.70 16.00
CA ASP A 65 -2.94 -4.70 17.08
C ASP A 65 -1.49 -4.83 17.59
N ILE A 66 -0.54 -4.71 16.65
CA ILE A 66 0.82 -4.26 16.93
C ILE A 66 0.86 -2.75 16.70
N ARG A 67 1.18 -1.99 17.74
CA ARG A 67 1.17 -0.52 17.75
C ARG A 67 1.77 0.12 16.49
N ASN A 68 1.16 1.21 16.01
CA ASN A 68 1.67 2.07 14.94
C ASN A 68 1.75 1.42 13.53
N THR A 69 0.81 0.53 13.19
CA THR A 69 0.69 -0.16 11.88
C THR A 69 1.91 -1.05 11.58
N PRO A 70 1.86 -2.36 11.89
CA PRO A 70 3.00 -3.25 11.69
C PRO A 70 3.27 -3.50 10.21
N ILE A 71 4.54 -3.74 9.90
CA ILE A 71 5.02 -4.06 8.55
C ILE A 71 5.72 -5.41 8.59
N TYR A 72 5.32 -6.30 7.68
CA TYR A 72 5.96 -7.58 7.43
C TYR A 72 6.48 -7.65 6.00
N CYS A 73 7.59 -8.33 5.79
CA CYS A 73 8.22 -8.54 4.48
C CYS A 73 8.29 -10.04 4.15
N SER A 74 8.06 -10.41 2.90
CA SER A 74 8.13 -11.78 2.39
C SER A 74 8.63 -11.83 0.95
N GLN A 75 9.23 -12.95 0.56
CA GLN A 75 9.59 -13.22 -0.85
C GLN A 75 8.56 -14.09 -1.57
N ASP A 76 7.76 -14.85 -0.83
CA ASP A 76 6.97 -15.97 -1.34
C ASP A 76 5.50 -15.94 -0.87
N LEU A 77 5.09 -14.89 -0.15
CA LEU A 77 3.76 -14.72 0.46
C LEU A 77 3.43 -15.74 1.57
N VAL A 78 4.38 -16.61 1.94
CA VAL A 78 4.21 -17.66 2.95
C VAL A 78 5.06 -17.37 4.18
N ASN A 79 6.33 -17.08 3.97
CA ASN A 79 7.30 -16.81 5.04
C ASN A 79 7.42 -15.30 5.22
N TRP A 80 6.88 -14.79 6.33
CA TRP A 80 6.84 -13.36 6.63
C TRP A 80 7.75 -13.01 7.81
N LYS A 81 8.50 -11.92 7.67
CA LYS A 81 9.37 -11.37 8.71
C LYS A 81 8.87 -9.99 9.12
N PHE A 82 8.67 -9.76 10.41
CA PHE A 82 8.41 -8.41 10.93
C PHE A 82 9.62 -7.50 10.67
N VAL A 83 9.38 -6.34 10.04
CA VAL A 83 10.44 -5.39 9.66
C VAL A 83 10.31 -4.03 10.33
N GLY A 84 9.19 -3.75 11.01
CA GLY A 84 8.99 -2.51 11.75
C GLY A 84 7.53 -2.09 11.79
N THR A 85 7.30 -0.82 12.10
CA THR A 85 5.98 -0.17 12.12
C THR A 85 6.04 1.07 11.25
N ALA A 86 4.92 1.47 10.62
CA ALA A 86 4.90 2.62 9.74
C ALA A 86 5.28 3.91 10.48
N PHE A 87 4.81 4.05 11.72
CA PHE A 87 5.07 5.20 12.58
C PHE A 87 5.82 4.81 13.86
N THR A 88 6.47 5.81 14.45
CA THR A 88 7.01 5.77 15.82
C THR A 88 6.08 6.55 16.74
N ASP A 89 6.28 6.46 18.05
CA ASP A 89 5.54 7.29 19.01
C ASP A 89 5.70 8.80 18.76
N ALA A 90 6.84 9.22 18.20
CA ALA A 90 7.13 10.62 17.89
C ALA A 90 6.54 11.06 16.54
N THR A 91 6.32 10.14 15.61
CA THR A 91 5.83 10.43 14.25
C THR A 91 4.39 9.98 14.02
N ARG A 92 3.72 9.48 15.07
CA ARG A 92 2.34 9.00 15.01
C ARG A 92 1.38 10.15 14.65
N PRO A 93 0.43 9.93 13.73
CA PRO A 93 -0.65 10.87 13.45
C PRO A 93 -1.50 11.20 14.70
N THR A 94 -2.07 12.42 14.75
CA THR A 94 -2.79 12.92 15.94
C THR A 94 -4.14 13.58 15.65
N PHE A 95 -4.65 13.51 14.41
CA PHE A 95 -5.85 14.25 14.03
C PHE A 95 -7.16 13.73 14.65
N GLU A 96 -7.15 12.51 15.19
CA GLU A 96 -8.20 11.97 16.07
C GLU A 96 -7.59 11.67 17.45
N PRO A 97 -7.68 12.60 18.41
CA PRO A 97 -7.12 12.41 19.75
C PRO A 97 -7.81 11.25 20.46
N LYS A 98 -7.09 10.14 20.68
CA LYS A 98 -7.54 8.79 21.16
C LYS A 98 -7.83 7.77 20.06
N GLY A 99 -7.75 8.15 18.79
CA GLY A 99 -7.95 7.25 17.67
C GLY A 99 -6.84 6.20 17.53
N GLY A 100 -7.25 4.97 17.26
CA GLY A 100 -6.37 3.92 16.77
C GLY A 100 -6.14 4.05 15.25
N LEU A 101 -5.06 3.47 14.75
CA LEU A 101 -4.77 3.33 13.33
C LEU A 101 -5.40 2.03 12.80
N TRP A 102 -6.43 2.15 11.97
CA TRP A 102 -7.16 1.02 11.39
C TRP A 102 -6.94 0.94 9.88
N ALA A 103 -7.29 -0.20 9.30
CA ALA A 103 -7.38 -0.54 7.87
C ALA A 103 -6.47 0.34 6.98
N PRO A 104 -5.17 0.01 6.89
CA PRO A 104 -4.26 0.69 5.98
C PRO A 104 -4.47 0.27 4.52
N ASP A 105 -4.09 1.15 3.60
CA ASP A 105 -3.95 0.85 2.17
C ASP A 105 -2.64 1.40 1.61
N ILE A 106 -1.76 0.50 1.14
CA ILE A 106 -0.41 0.83 0.68
C ILE A 106 -0.34 0.84 -0.85
N ASN A 107 0.23 1.90 -1.40
CA ASN A 107 0.32 2.12 -2.83
C ASN A 107 1.69 2.63 -3.23
N TYR A 108 2.08 2.43 -4.50
CA TYR A 108 3.26 3.09 -5.07
C TYR A 108 2.82 4.16 -6.05
N ILE A 109 2.96 5.43 -5.66
CA ILE A 109 2.44 6.59 -6.37
C ILE A 109 3.59 7.56 -6.64
N ASN A 110 3.81 7.89 -7.91
CA ASN A 110 4.80 8.90 -8.35
C ASN A 110 6.19 8.74 -7.71
N GLY A 111 6.67 7.50 -7.54
CA GLY A 111 8.00 7.23 -6.99
C GLY A 111 8.06 7.02 -5.47
N LYS A 112 6.94 7.17 -4.75
CA LYS A 112 6.85 7.02 -3.29
C LYS A 112 5.92 5.88 -2.91
N TYR A 113 6.18 5.26 -1.77
CA TYR A 113 5.20 4.44 -1.08
C TYR A 113 4.24 5.36 -0.33
N VAL A 114 2.95 5.30 -0.66
CA VAL A 114 1.88 6.11 -0.08
C VAL A 114 0.96 5.19 0.72
N LEU A 115 0.92 5.43 2.02
CA LEU A 115 0.07 4.71 2.97
C LEU A 115 -1.12 5.60 3.33
N TYR A 116 -2.30 5.20 2.88
CA TYR A 116 -3.55 5.71 3.42
C TYR A 116 -3.89 4.91 4.67
N TYR A 117 -4.46 5.54 5.68
CA TYR A 117 -4.82 4.87 6.93
C TYR A 117 -6.05 5.54 7.55
N SER A 118 -6.82 4.75 8.31
CA SER A 118 -7.91 5.28 9.12
C SER A 118 -7.41 5.66 10.49
N MET A 119 -7.94 6.74 11.06
CA MET A 119 -7.78 7.05 12.49
C MET A 119 -9.15 7.17 13.13
N SER A 120 -9.46 6.28 14.08
CA SER A 120 -10.83 6.10 14.58
C SER A 120 -10.88 5.68 16.04
N VAL A 121 -11.93 6.07 16.74
CA VAL A 121 -12.27 5.61 18.09
C VAL A 121 -13.47 4.68 17.98
N TRP A 122 -13.41 3.55 18.68
CA TRP A 122 -14.50 2.57 18.68
C TRP A 122 -15.84 3.21 19.08
N GLY A 123 -16.85 3.09 18.20
CA GLY A 123 -18.17 3.68 18.39
C GLY A 123 -18.32 5.16 18.00
N GLU A 124 -17.23 5.85 17.63
CA GLU A 124 -17.25 7.28 17.27
C GLU A 124 -17.19 7.50 15.75
N GLU A 125 -18.33 7.29 15.09
CA GLU A 125 -18.42 7.27 13.61
C GLU A 125 -18.32 8.66 12.95
N TRP A 126 -18.45 9.75 13.72
CA TRP A 126 -18.44 11.11 13.18
C TRP A 126 -17.09 11.83 13.35
N THR A 127 -16.21 11.32 14.22
CA THR A 127 -14.91 11.95 14.47
C THR A 127 -13.78 11.25 13.73
N CYS A 128 -13.95 10.00 13.30
CA CYS A 128 -12.98 9.25 12.51
C CYS A 128 -12.65 9.93 11.16
N GLY A 129 -11.55 9.51 10.53
CA GLY A 129 -11.14 10.02 9.24
C GLY A 129 -9.97 9.27 8.64
N ILE A 130 -9.57 9.71 7.45
CA ILE A 130 -8.51 9.10 6.66
C ILE A 130 -7.33 10.06 6.60
N GLY A 131 -6.14 9.55 6.89
CA GLY A 131 -4.88 10.24 6.69
C GLY A 131 -4.03 9.62 5.60
N VAL A 132 -2.94 10.30 5.27
CA VAL A 132 -1.98 9.86 4.26
C VAL A 132 -0.55 10.09 4.74
N ALA A 133 0.31 9.12 4.49
CA ALA A 133 1.73 9.18 4.80
C ALA A 133 2.56 8.68 3.62
N THR A 134 3.83 9.12 3.54
CA THR A 134 4.74 8.70 2.46
C THR A 134 6.05 8.13 2.99
N SER A 135 6.65 7.20 2.24
CA SER A 135 8.03 6.78 2.41
C SER A 135 8.76 6.57 1.08
N ASP A 136 10.08 6.67 1.12
CA ASP A 136 10.98 6.25 0.04
C ASP A 136 11.20 4.73 0.00
N LYS A 137 10.89 4.04 1.10
CA LYS A 137 11.09 2.60 1.25
C LYS A 137 9.81 1.93 1.73
N PRO A 138 9.58 0.66 1.34
CA PRO A 138 8.39 -0.07 1.79
C PRO A 138 8.44 -0.36 3.30
N GLU A 139 9.61 -0.55 3.91
CA GLU A 139 9.71 -0.71 5.37
C GLU A 139 9.63 0.60 6.17
N GLY A 140 9.44 1.74 5.50
CA GLY A 140 9.46 3.05 6.14
C GLY A 140 10.87 3.61 6.38
N PRO A 141 11.02 4.59 7.29
CA PRO A 141 9.95 5.21 8.08
C PRO A 141 8.96 5.99 7.21
N PHE A 142 7.70 6.05 7.62
CA PHE A 142 6.69 6.89 6.98
C PHE A 142 6.66 8.29 7.60
N THR A 143 6.50 9.29 6.74
CA THR A 143 6.23 10.69 7.12
C THR A 143 4.73 10.94 6.98
N ASP A 144 4.08 11.24 8.10
CA ASP A 144 2.67 11.63 8.11
C ASP A 144 2.45 13.01 7.47
N HIS A 145 1.42 13.14 6.64
CA HIS A 145 0.96 14.42 6.07
C HIS A 145 -0.37 14.89 6.68
N GLY A 146 -0.88 14.16 7.68
CA GLY A 146 -2.13 14.44 8.37
C GLY A 146 -3.34 13.86 7.65
N LYS A 147 -4.52 14.35 8.04
CA LYS A 147 -5.80 13.93 7.47
C LYS A 147 -5.98 14.44 6.04
N LEU A 148 -6.54 13.59 5.18
CA LEU A 148 -7.24 14.03 3.97
C LEU A 148 -8.57 14.68 4.35
N PHE A 149 -9.31 14.05 5.27
CA PHE A 149 -10.59 14.52 5.79
C PHE A 149 -11.01 13.72 7.03
N ARG A 150 -11.98 14.27 7.77
CA ARG A 150 -12.74 13.56 8.81
C ARG A 150 -14.23 13.49 8.47
N SER A 151 -14.92 12.49 9.00
CA SER A 151 -16.35 12.23 8.77
C SER A 151 -17.22 13.48 8.96
N ASN A 152 -16.99 14.24 10.03
CA ASN A 152 -17.69 15.49 10.33
C ASN A 152 -17.35 16.67 9.40
N GLU A 153 -16.21 16.65 8.71
CA GLU A 153 -15.78 17.71 7.78
C GLU A 153 -16.41 17.55 6.40
N ILE A 154 -16.68 16.30 6.01
CA ILE A 154 -17.22 15.97 4.69
C ILE A 154 -18.68 15.51 4.72
N ASP A 155 -19.31 15.48 5.90
CA ASP A 155 -20.68 15.00 6.12
C ASP A 155 -20.88 13.56 5.58
N VAL A 156 -19.95 12.67 5.95
CA VAL A 156 -20.01 11.24 5.64
C VAL A 156 -19.72 10.46 6.91
N GLN A 157 -20.75 9.80 7.44
CA GLN A 157 -20.63 8.97 8.63
C GLN A 157 -19.72 7.77 8.38
N ASN A 158 -18.87 7.46 9.36
CA ASN A 158 -17.96 6.31 9.40
C ASN A 158 -16.97 6.24 8.23
N SER A 159 -16.23 7.33 8.03
CA SER A 159 -15.20 7.45 6.99
C SER A 159 -13.88 6.77 7.37
N ILE A 160 -13.86 5.44 7.24
CA ILE A 160 -12.70 4.55 7.45
C ILE A 160 -12.51 3.64 6.23
N ASP A 161 -11.53 2.74 6.28
CA ASP A 161 -11.21 1.73 5.25
C ASP A 161 -10.89 2.33 3.87
N PRO A 162 -9.83 3.15 3.75
CA PRO A 162 -9.39 3.70 2.48
C PRO A 162 -9.00 2.59 1.49
N PHE A 163 -9.24 2.83 0.20
CA PHE A 163 -8.74 2.03 -0.90
C PHE A 163 -8.45 2.91 -2.12
N TYR A 164 -7.22 2.87 -2.63
CA TYR A 164 -6.77 3.67 -3.77
C TYR A 164 -6.88 2.91 -5.10
N ILE A 165 -7.19 3.65 -6.17
CA ILE A 165 -7.08 3.18 -7.54
C ILE A 165 -6.67 4.35 -8.44
N GLU A 166 -5.83 4.06 -9.43
CA GLU A 166 -5.56 4.96 -10.55
C GLU A 166 -6.27 4.47 -11.83
N GLU A 167 -6.94 5.38 -12.53
CA GLU A 167 -7.55 5.12 -13.83
C GLU A 167 -7.39 6.33 -14.75
N ASN A 168 -6.87 6.11 -15.97
CA ASN A 168 -6.65 7.17 -16.96
C ASN A 168 -5.87 8.38 -16.39
N ALA A 169 -4.80 8.10 -15.65
CA ALA A 169 -3.96 9.07 -14.92
C ALA A 169 -4.68 9.87 -13.80
N LYS A 170 -5.95 9.55 -13.51
CA LYS A 170 -6.69 10.10 -12.38
C LYS A 170 -6.63 9.17 -11.19
N LYS A 171 -6.56 9.77 -10.01
CA LYS A 171 -6.40 9.07 -8.74
C LYS A 171 -7.71 9.14 -7.97
N TYR A 172 -8.16 8.01 -7.46
CA TYR A 172 -9.41 7.90 -6.72
C TYR A 172 -9.17 7.24 -5.39
N LEU A 173 -9.80 7.78 -4.35
CA LEU A 173 -9.92 7.14 -3.05
C LEU A 173 -11.35 6.63 -2.90
N PHE A 174 -11.48 5.36 -2.55
CA PHE A 174 -12.71 4.73 -2.10
C PHE A 174 -12.64 4.54 -0.59
N TRP A 175 -13.77 4.68 0.12
CA TRP A 175 -13.80 4.50 1.57
C TRP A 175 -15.22 4.29 2.11
N GLY A 176 -15.32 3.84 3.36
CA GLY A 176 -16.55 3.79 4.14
C GLY A 176 -16.80 2.44 4.80
N SER A 177 -17.50 2.44 5.93
CA SER A 177 -17.93 1.24 6.63
C SER A 177 -19.37 1.36 7.12
N PHE A 178 -20.23 0.40 6.75
CA PHE A 178 -21.64 0.23 7.16
C PHE A 178 -22.57 1.45 7.06
N ARG A 179 -22.16 2.52 6.38
CA ARG A 179 -22.92 3.76 6.14
C ARG A 179 -22.94 4.17 4.66
N GLY A 180 -22.31 3.35 3.81
CA GLY A 180 -22.12 3.60 2.38
C GLY A 180 -20.64 3.54 2.02
N ILE A 181 -20.35 3.02 0.83
CA ILE A 181 -19.02 3.17 0.22
C ILE A 181 -19.05 4.41 -0.67
N TYR A 182 -18.06 5.27 -0.52
CA TYR A 182 -17.89 6.51 -1.24
C TYR A 182 -16.61 6.48 -2.09
N ALA A 183 -16.56 7.34 -3.09
CA ALA A 183 -15.42 7.58 -3.96
C ALA A 183 -15.20 9.08 -4.15
N ILE A 184 -13.94 9.51 -4.25
CA ILE A 184 -13.56 10.91 -4.50
C ILE A 184 -12.26 10.98 -5.28
N GLU A 185 -12.12 12.00 -6.14
CA GLU A 185 -10.90 12.23 -6.89
C GLU A 185 -9.82 12.88 -6.00
N LEU A 186 -8.60 12.36 -6.06
CA LEU A 186 -7.41 12.88 -5.38
C LEU A 186 -6.60 13.80 -6.32
N SER A 187 -5.71 14.60 -5.72
CA SER A 187 -4.66 15.35 -6.42
C SER A 187 -3.72 14.41 -7.19
N ASP A 188 -2.95 14.97 -8.12
CA ASP A 188 -2.06 14.20 -8.99
C ASP A 188 -0.96 13.44 -8.23
N ASP A 189 -0.56 13.94 -7.05
CA ASP A 189 0.36 13.28 -6.11
C ASP A 189 -0.32 12.28 -5.17
N GLY A 190 -1.66 12.24 -5.15
CA GLY A 190 -2.45 11.37 -4.27
C GLY A 190 -2.46 11.83 -2.80
N LEU A 191 -1.91 13.00 -2.46
CA LEU A 191 -1.72 13.43 -1.06
C LEU A 191 -2.80 14.37 -0.54
N SER A 192 -3.76 14.77 -1.38
CA SER A 192 -4.90 15.61 -1.00
C SER A 192 -6.14 15.28 -1.83
N VAL A 193 -7.31 15.68 -1.34
CA VAL A 193 -8.53 15.66 -2.17
C VAL A 193 -8.38 16.70 -3.27
N ARG A 194 -8.73 16.35 -4.52
CA ARG A 194 -8.67 17.30 -5.63
C ARG A 194 -9.62 18.48 -5.36
N PRO A 195 -9.17 19.74 -5.49
CA PRO A 195 -10.04 20.90 -5.31
C PRO A 195 -11.28 20.83 -6.21
N GLY A 196 -12.46 20.97 -5.60
CA GLY A 196 -13.75 20.90 -6.32
C GLY A 196 -14.21 19.48 -6.67
N ALA A 197 -13.51 18.43 -6.22
CA ALA A 197 -14.00 17.06 -6.38
C ALA A 197 -15.28 16.85 -5.57
N GLU A 198 -16.25 16.17 -6.19
CA GLU A 198 -17.49 15.77 -5.54
C GLU A 198 -17.40 14.31 -5.13
N LYS A 199 -17.68 14.03 -3.86
CA LYS A 199 -17.82 12.66 -3.36
C LYS A 199 -19.03 11.98 -4.00
N GLN A 200 -18.88 10.71 -4.37
CA GLN A 200 -19.96 9.90 -4.92
C GLN A 200 -20.16 8.67 -4.05
N ARG A 201 -21.41 8.36 -3.70
CA ARG A 201 -21.74 7.10 -3.05
C ARG A 201 -21.87 6.01 -4.10
N ILE A 202 -21.05 4.97 -4.00
CA ILE A 202 -20.98 3.89 -4.99
C ILE A 202 -21.60 2.57 -4.51
N ALA A 203 -21.81 2.40 -3.19
CA ALA A 203 -22.50 1.22 -2.64
C ALA A 203 -23.36 1.53 -1.41
N GLY A 204 -24.25 0.57 -1.09
CA GLY A 204 -25.19 0.61 0.03
C GLY A 204 -24.54 0.52 1.41
N THR A 205 -25.35 0.40 2.47
CA THR A 205 -24.90 0.43 3.88
C THR A 205 -24.46 -0.92 4.44
N ALA A 206 -24.40 -1.98 3.64
CA ALA A 206 -24.08 -3.32 4.13
C ALA A 206 -22.56 -3.60 4.19
N TYR A 207 -21.74 -2.68 3.71
CA TYR A 207 -20.37 -2.96 3.26
C TYR A 207 -19.32 -2.19 4.05
N GLU A 208 -18.13 -2.78 4.18
CA GLU A 208 -16.87 -2.15 4.61
C GLU A 208 -15.66 -2.83 3.93
N GLY A 209 -14.43 -2.40 4.23
CA GLY A 209 -13.21 -3.05 3.73
C GLY A 209 -13.13 -3.11 2.20
N THR A 210 -13.31 -1.96 1.55
CA THR A 210 -13.37 -1.91 0.08
C THR A 210 -12.06 -2.38 -0.55
N TYR A 211 -12.13 -3.26 -1.56
CA TYR A 211 -11.00 -3.62 -2.41
C TYR A 211 -11.46 -3.74 -3.86
N ILE A 212 -10.89 -2.95 -4.77
CA ILE A 212 -11.27 -2.95 -6.18
C ILE A 212 -10.17 -3.54 -7.05
N HIS A 213 -10.47 -4.62 -7.75
CA HIS A 213 -9.57 -5.24 -8.72
C HIS A 213 -10.05 -4.98 -10.15
N LYS A 214 -9.18 -4.44 -11.00
CA LYS A 214 -9.46 -4.27 -12.44
C LYS A 214 -8.93 -5.47 -13.22
N ARG A 215 -9.80 -6.15 -13.98
CA ARG A 215 -9.40 -7.27 -14.83
C ARG A 215 -10.29 -7.38 -16.07
N ASN A 216 -9.67 -7.56 -17.23
CA ASN A 216 -10.36 -7.77 -18.52
C ASN A 216 -11.44 -6.72 -18.85
N GLY A 217 -11.19 -5.44 -18.53
CA GLY A 217 -12.12 -4.34 -18.78
C GLY A 217 -13.23 -4.16 -17.74
N PHE A 218 -13.25 -4.98 -16.67
CA PHE A 218 -14.21 -4.88 -15.57
C PHE A 218 -13.54 -4.45 -14.27
N TYR A 219 -14.34 -3.85 -13.39
CA TYR A 219 -14.00 -3.58 -12.00
C TYR A 219 -14.75 -4.55 -11.10
N TYR A 220 -14.01 -5.23 -10.23
CA TYR A 220 -14.54 -6.14 -9.23
C TYR A 220 -14.35 -5.49 -7.86
N LEU A 221 -15.46 -5.06 -7.24
CA LEU A 221 -15.46 -4.58 -5.87
C LEU A 221 -15.70 -5.75 -4.93
N PHE A 222 -14.71 -6.02 -4.09
CA PHE A 222 -14.80 -6.88 -2.92
C PHE A 222 -15.05 -5.99 -1.70
N ALA A 223 -15.91 -6.45 -0.81
CA ALA A 223 -16.22 -5.79 0.45
C ALA A 223 -16.67 -6.83 1.47
N SER A 224 -16.45 -6.53 2.74
CA SER A 224 -16.95 -7.32 3.86
C SER A 224 -18.41 -6.95 4.14
N VAL A 225 -19.20 -7.92 4.58
CA VAL A 225 -20.59 -7.78 5.05
C VAL A 225 -20.72 -8.59 6.34
N GLY A 226 -21.69 -8.28 7.20
CA GLY A 226 -21.95 -9.04 8.42
C GLY A 226 -21.55 -8.29 9.68
N SER A 227 -20.88 -8.98 10.61
CA SER A 227 -20.38 -8.41 11.86
C SER A 227 -18.87 -8.35 11.84
N CYS A 228 -18.31 -7.19 12.15
CA CYS A 228 -16.88 -7.03 12.34
C CYS A 228 -16.49 -7.30 13.80
N CYS A 229 -15.20 -7.49 14.01
CA CYS A 229 -14.57 -7.19 15.29
C CYS A 229 -14.96 -8.13 16.45
N GLU A 230 -15.48 -9.32 16.12
CA GLU A 230 -15.78 -10.41 17.05
C GLU A 230 -14.71 -11.53 16.96
N GLY A 231 -13.55 -11.22 16.39
CA GLY A 231 -12.46 -12.17 16.15
C GLY A 231 -12.91 -13.30 15.24
N LEU A 232 -12.71 -14.55 15.68
CA LEU A 232 -13.13 -15.75 14.95
C LEU A 232 -14.65 -15.88 14.76
N ASN A 233 -15.45 -15.09 15.48
CA ASN A 233 -16.92 -15.11 15.39
C ASN A 233 -17.49 -14.02 14.47
N SER A 234 -16.64 -13.21 13.84
CA SER A 234 -17.07 -12.24 12.82
C SER A 234 -17.80 -12.98 11.68
N THR A 235 -18.86 -12.39 11.14
CA THR A 235 -19.71 -13.02 10.10
C THR A 235 -19.56 -12.37 8.74
#